data_AF-Q1DA72-F1
#
_entry.id   AF-Q1DA72-F1
#
_cell.length_a   1.000
_cell.length_b   1.000
_cell.length_c   1.000
_cell.angle_alpha   90.00
_cell.angle_beta   90.00
_cell.angle_gamma   90.00
#
_symmetry.space_group_name_H-M   'P 1'
#
loop_
_entity.id
_entity.type
_entity.pdbx_description
1 polymer ?
#
loop_
_entity_poly.entity_id
_entity_poly.type
_entity_poly.pdbx_seq_one_letter_code
_entity_poly.pdbx_strand_id
1 'polypeptide(L)'
;MPDQAGRKLASMNVSSHEFLLQNKVIAALNSTLSLPQALESAREPLLELTPADYVGLCLINLGPIVEFQWLVPGYRLALLDEYSKWVDSDFVRAPIFAQPNVVLRDSEMITRKELERSALYQRSKELDLSLEHVMAVLLPVHPQLLGAFTLYRDRRLAFSEKDAAFLTSLTPHLLNAVRNCRDMQTASTGSRLLEELYSRPDAAYVVVAPPSHEVLRSRRAATLLERWFKPSDLHSSGIPLVLMERLGALTRMTPDAQLQNNLWVSLHGDSYRVVRFVELPETEGPRQWALILNEIPLSIPLPETMRMQLTARQVDIARGMLHNWSNEQIASELGLSEDTVKTHVRDIFRRLQVDNRTDFLYQAAHLNKPV
;
A
#
# COMPACT_ATOMS: atom_id res chain seq x y z
N MET A 1 -25.30 -11.04 23.42
CA MET A 1 -26.49 -11.78 22.92
C MET A 1 -26.15 -12.41 21.57
N PRO A 2 -25.41 -13.54 21.51
CA PRO A 2 -24.94 -14.13 20.24
C PRO A 2 -25.83 -15.26 19.69
N ASP A 3 -26.92 -15.62 20.37
CA ASP A 3 -27.59 -16.93 20.17
C ASP A 3 -28.91 -16.88 19.37
N GLN A 4 -29.20 -15.76 18.69
CA GLN A 4 -30.41 -15.62 17.86
C GLN A 4 -30.18 -15.93 16.37
N ALA A 5 -28.95 -15.81 15.86
CA ALA A 5 -28.65 -16.10 14.46
C ALA A 5 -28.62 -17.60 14.15
N GLY A 6 -28.08 -18.42 15.06
CA GLY A 6 -28.08 -19.88 14.94
C GLY A 6 -29.48 -20.51 15.06
N ARG A 7 -30.40 -19.87 15.80
CA ARG A 7 -31.78 -20.35 15.98
C ARG A 7 -32.70 -20.09 14.78
N LYS A 8 -32.38 -19.16 13.88
CA LYS A 8 -33.17 -18.91 12.65
C LYS A 8 -32.86 -19.87 11.49
N LEU A 9 -31.71 -20.54 11.51
CA LEU A 9 -31.42 -21.63 10.56
C LEU A 9 -32.20 -22.91 10.86
N ALA A 10 -32.62 -23.10 12.12
CA ALA A 10 -33.43 -24.26 12.53
C ALA A 10 -34.89 -24.23 11.98
N SER A 11 -35.33 -23.12 11.36
CA SER A 11 -36.69 -22.98 10.80
C SER A 11 -36.75 -23.05 9.27
N MET A 12 -35.65 -23.34 8.56
CA MET A 12 -35.64 -23.50 7.10
C MET A 12 -35.36 -24.96 6.74
N ASN A 13 -36.27 -25.60 5.99
CA ASN A 13 -36.04 -26.88 5.34
C ASN A 13 -34.99 -26.69 4.22
N VAL A 14 -33.70 -26.72 4.57
CA VAL A 14 -32.58 -26.75 3.62
C VAL A 14 -32.45 -28.17 3.09
N SER A 15 -32.46 -28.34 1.76
CA SER A 15 -32.26 -29.66 1.16
C SER A 15 -30.81 -30.14 1.32
N SER A 16 -30.59 -31.46 1.30
CA SER A 16 -29.23 -32.02 1.33
C SER A 16 -28.34 -31.51 0.19
N HIS A 17 -28.94 -31.19 -0.95
CA HIS A 17 -28.26 -30.59 -2.10
C HIS A 17 -27.77 -29.16 -1.81
N GLU A 18 -28.63 -28.32 -1.24
CA GLU A 18 -28.30 -26.94 -0.89
C GLU A 18 -27.23 -26.87 0.20
N PHE A 19 -27.28 -27.78 1.18
CA PHE A 19 -26.22 -27.92 2.19
C PHE A 19 -24.88 -28.33 1.56
N LEU A 20 -24.89 -29.24 0.58
CA LEU A 20 -23.68 -29.63 -0.15
C LEU A 20 -23.10 -28.43 -0.92
N LEU A 21 -23.94 -27.67 -1.63
CA LEU A 21 -23.51 -26.48 -2.37
C LEU A 21 -22.94 -25.41 -1.44
N GLN A 22 -23.60 -25.14 -0.31
CA GLN A 22 -23.11 -24.22 0.70
C GLN A 22 -21.70 -24.62 1.18
N ASN A 23 -21.47 -25.91 1.48
CA ASN A 23 -20.14 -26.39 1.87
C ASN A 23 -19.11 -26.27 0.75
N LYS A 24 -19.50 -26.50 -0.51
CA LYS A 24 -18.61 -26.28 -1.67
C LYS A 24 -18.21 -24.81 -1.79
N VAL A 25 -19.14 -23.87 -1.61
CA VAL A 25 -18.84 -22.42 -1.61
C VAL A 25 -17.86 -22.10 -0.48
N ILE A 26 -18.12 -22.58 0.74
CA ILE A 26 -17.25 -22.36 1.90
C ILE A 26 -15.84 -22.93 1.64
N ALA A 27 -15.74 -24.16 1.14
CA ALA A 27 -14.46 -24.78 0.82
C ALA A 27 -13.70 -23.98 -0.26
N ALA A 28 -14.40 -23.55 -1.31
CA ALA A 28 -13.80 -22.77 -2.40
C ALA A 28 -13.28 -21.41 -1.93
N LEU A 29 -14.06 -20.68 -1.11
CA LEU A 29 -13.64 -19.40 -0.51
C LEU A 29 -12.38 -19.54 0.37
N ASN A 30 -12.14 -20.71 0.95
CA ASN A 30 -10.99 -20.98 1.82
C ASN A 30 -9.88 -21.80 1.12
N SER A 31 -10.02 -22.10 -0.17
CA SER A 31 -9.11 -22.99 -0.91
C SER A 31 -7.77 -22.34 -1.27
N THR A 32 -7.74 -21.01 -1.37
CA THR A 32 -6.54 -20.25 -1.73
C THR A 32 -6.46 -18.97 -0.90
N LEU A 33 -5.26 -18.40 -0.80
CA LEU A 33 -5.02 -17.09 -0.17
C LEU A 33 -4.95 -15.97 -1.21
N SER A 34 -5.58 -16.19 -2.37
CA SER A 34 -5.73 -15.21 -3.45
C SER A 34 -7.21 -14.90 -3.62
N LEU A 35 -7.63 -13.71 -3.17
CA LEU A 35 -9.05 -13.35 -3.15
C LEU A 35 -9.73 -13.43 -4.54
N PRO A 36 -9.10 -13.00 -5.66
CA PRO A 36 -9.68 -13.19 -6.98
C PRO A 36 -9.88 -14.67 -7.35
N GLN A 37 -8.92 -15.55 -7.02
CA GLN A 37 -9.01 -16.98 -7.31
C GLN A 37 -10.04 -17.68 -6.43
N ALA A 38 -10.12 -17.31 -5.15
CA ALA A 38 -11.11 -17.82 -4.21
C ALA A 38 -12.54 -17.44 -4.65
N LEU A 39 -12.76 -16.19 -5.08
CA LEU A 39 -14.04 -15.73 -5.61
C LEU A 39 -14.42 -16.45 -6.91
N GLU A 40 -13.48 -16.64 -7.83
CA GLU A 40 -13.75 -17.36 -9.08
C GLU A 40 -14.07 -18.84 -8.81
N SER A 41 -13.33 -19.49 -7.91
CA SER A 41 -13.57 -20.89 -7.53
C SER A 41 -14.91 -21.08 -6.82
N ALA A 42 -15.35 -20.08 -6.05
CA ALA A 42 -16.63 -20.11 -5.35
C ALA A 42 -17.82 -19.72 -6.25
N ARG A 43 -17.58 -19.13 -7.42
CA ARG A 43 -18.62 -18.54 -8.27
C ARG A 43 -19.67 -19.54 -8.70
N GLU A 44 -19.28 -20.64 -9.34
CA GLU A 44 -20.23 -21.63 -9.87
C GLU A 44 -21.15 -22.23 -8.78
N PRO A 45 -20.64 -22.80 -7.67
CA PRO A 45 -21.52 -23.33 -6.63
C PRO A 45 -22.33 -22.25 -5.91
N LEU A 46 -21.83 -21.00 -5.85
CA LEU A 46 -22.59 -19.87 -5.31
C LEU A 46 -23.79 -19.53 -6.20
N LEU A 47 -23.58 -19.46 -7.51
CA LEU A 47 -24.65 -19.16 -8.47
C LEU A 47 -25.65 -20.32 -8.61
N GLU A 48 -25.24 -21.54 -8.32
CA GLU A 48 -26.17 -22.67 -8.20
C GLU A 48 -27.04 -22.58 -6.93
N LEU A 49 -26.46 -22.15 -5.81
CA LEU A 49 -27.15 -21.98 -4.53
C LEU A 49 -28.05 -20.74 -4.50
N THR A 50 -27.59 -19.65 -5.10
CA THR A 50 -28.27 -18.35 -5.15
C THR A 50 -28.12 -17.78 -6.56
N PRO A 51 -29.03 -18.16 -7.47
CA PRO A 51 -28.96 -17.73 -8.88
C PRO A 51 -28.85 -16.23 -9.00
N ALA A 52 -27.83 -15.78 -9.71
CA ALA A 52 -27.54 -14.39 -10.04
C ALA A 52 -26.77 -14.35 -11.37
N ASP A 53 -26.86 -13.23 -12.07
CA ASP A 53 -26.21 -13.05 -13.38
C ASP A 53 -24.81 -12.44 -13.20
N TYR A 54 -24.62 -11.66 -12.13
CA TYR A 54 -23.32 -11.06 -11.81
C TYR A 54 -23.01 -11.07 -10.31
N VAL A 55 -21.71 -11.15 -10.01
CA VAL A 55 -21.14 -11.12 -8.66
C VAL A 55 -20.11 -10.01 -8.60
N GLY A 56 -20.14 -9.20 -7.53
CA GLY A 56 -19.13 -8.18 -7.28
C GLY A 56 -18.70 -8.17 -5.82
N LEU A 57 -17.40 -8.05 -5.58
CA LEU A 57 -16.86 -7.69 -4.28
C LEU A 57 -16.08 -6.38 -4.42
N CYS A 58 -16.56 -5.32 -3.79
CA CYS A 58 -15.81 -4.08 -3.66
C CYS A 58 -15.02 -4.07 -2.36
N LEU A 59 -13.72 -3.82 -2.44
CA LEU A 59 -12.87 -3.58 -1.28
C LEU A 59 -12.74 -2.07 -1.10
N ILE A 60 -13.12 -1.60 0.08
CA ILE A 60 -13.18 -0.19 0.43
C ILE A 60 -12.09 0.06 1.47
N ASN A 61 -11.02 0.75 1.07
CA ASN A 61 -9.95 1.15 1.98
C ASN A 61 -10.31 2.52 2.58
N LEU A 62 -10.48 2.57 3.90
CA LEU A 62 -10.87 3.78 4.64
C LEU A 62 -9.65 4.62 5.04
N GLY A 63 -8.81 4.94 4.05
CA GLY A 63 -7.65 5.82 4.22
C GLY A 63 -7.99 7.32 4.17
N PRO A 64 -6.99 8.23 4.03
CA PRO A 64 -7.22 9.66 3.86
C PRO A 64 -8.04 9.98 2.59
N ILE A 65 -7.93 9.10 1.59
CA ILE A 65 -8.77 9.05 0.40
C ILE A 65 -9.42 7.67 0.41
N VAL A 66 -10.74 7.62 0.29
CA VAL A 66 -11.47 6.35 0.21
C VAL A 66 -11.24 5.76 -1.18
N GLU A 67 -10.61 4.59 -1.23
CA GLU A 67 -10.36 3.86 -2.48
C GLU A 67 -11.32 2.68 -2.62
N PHE A 68 -11.79 2.46 -3.85
CA PHE A 68 -12.70 1.38 -4.21
C PHE A 68 -12.00 0.45 -5.20
N GLN A 69 -11.82 -0.81 -4.81
CA GLN A 69 -11.26 -1.85 -5.68
C GLN A 69 -12.31 -2.94 -5.93
N TRP A 70 -12.77 -3.07 -7.18
CA TRP A 70 -13.74 -4.08 -7.56
C TRP A 70 -13.09 -5.39 -8.01
N LEU A 71 -13.59 -6.51 -7.49
CA LEU A 71 -13.32 -7.86 -7.93
C LEU A 71 -14.63 -8.46 -8.48
N VAL A 72 -14.64 -8.82 -9.76
CA VAL A 72 -15.82 -9.30 -10.47
C VAL A 72 -15.51 -10.66 -11.08
N PRO A 73 -15.79 -11.79 -10.39
CA PRO A 73 -15.56 -13.11 -10.95
C PRO A 73 -16.55 -13.39 -12.09
N GLY A 74 -16.11 -14.10 -13.12
CA GLY A 74 -16.89 -14.38 -14.33
C GLY A 74 -17.00 -13.20 -15.29
N TYR A 75 -18.24 -12.77 -15.58
CA TYR A 75 -18.51 -11.77 -16.62
C TYR A 75 -18.21 -10.35 -16.14
N ARG A 76 -17.50 -9.58 -16.97
CA ARG A 76 -17.14 -8.19 -16.70
C ARG A 76 -18.41 -7.33 -16.54
N LEU A 77 -18.53 -6.66 -15.40
CA LEU A 77 -19.52 -5.62 -15.13
C LEU A 77 -18.96 -4.25 -15.54
N ALA A 78 -19.15 -3.85 -16.79
CA ALA A 78 -18.62 -2.58 -17.33
C ALA A 78 -19.07 -1.33 -16.53
N LEU A 79 -20.24 -1.41 -15.86
CA LEU A 79 -20.74 -0.36 -14.97
C LEU A 79 -19.75 -0.05 -13.82
N LEU A 80 -19.01 -1.04 -13.33
CA LEU A 80 -18.12 -0.92 -12.19
C LEU A 80 -16.74 -0.36 -12.56
N ASP A 81 -16.35 -0.43 -13.83
CA ASP A 81 -15.08 0.15 -14.31
C ASP A 81 -15.04 1.67 -14.14
N GLU A 82 -16.21 2.32 -14.18
CA GLU A 82 -16.36 3.76 -13.99
C GLU A 82 -17.01 4.12 -12.65
N TYR A 83 -16.98 3.22 -11.66
CA TYR A 83 -17.70 3.35 -10.40
C TYR A 83 -17.46 4.69 -9.68
N SER A 84 -16.25 5.25 -9.77
CA SER A 84 -15.90 6.54 -9.17
C SER A 84 -16.78 7.71 -9.63
N LYS A 85 -17.37 7.64 -10.85
CA LYS A 85 -18.29 8.66 -11.35
C LYS A 85 -19.68 8.60 -10.69
N TRP A 86 -20.03 7.45 -10.12
CA TRP A 86 -21.40 7.13 -9.69
C TRP A 86 -21.51 6.89 -8.18
N VAL A 87 -20.40 6.91 -7.44
CA VAL A 87 -20.32 6.61 -5.99
C VAL A 87 -21.29 7.40 -5.12
N ASP A 88 -21.60 8.64 -5.51
CA ASP A 88 -22.53 9.53 -4.78
C ASP A 88 -24.00 9.23 -5.11
N SER A 89 -24.25 8.55 -6.23
CA SER A 89 -25.57 8.12 -6.70
C SER A 89 -25.86 6.63 -6.44
N ASP A 90 -24.95 5.94 -5.74
CA ASP A 90 -25.08 4.53 -5.43
C ASP A 90 -26.12 4.29 -4.33
N PHE A 91 -27.31 3.84 -4.75
CA PHE A 91 -28.43 3.55 -3.85
C PHE A 91 -28.17 2.37 -2.91
N VAL A 92 -27.19 1.50 -3.20
CA VAL A 92 -26.86 0.33 -2.38
C VAL A 92 -26.02 0.75 -1.17
N ARG A 93 -25.15 1.76 -1.35
CA ARG A 93 -24.10 2.12 -0.38
C ARG A 93 -24.65 2.57 0.96
N ALA A 94 -25.51 3.59 0.99
CA ALA A 94 -26.01 4.11 2.26
C ALA A 94 -26.78 3.06 3.10
N PRO A 95 -27.69 2.24 2.53
CA PRO A 95 -28.36 1.16 3.26
C PRO A 95 -27.42 0.12 3.88
N ILE A 96 -26.46 -0.41 3.12
CA ILE A 96 -25.56 -1.45 3.66
C ILE A 96 -24.58 -0.89 4.71
N PHE A 97 -24.23 0.40 4.63
CA PHE A 97 -23.45 1.09 5.67
C PHE A 97 -24.25 1.32 6.96
N ALA A 98 -25.56 1.54 6.85
CA ALA A 98 -26.43 1.65 8.02
C ALA A 98 -26.62 0.31 8.75
N GLN A 99 -26.45 -0.82 8.04
CA GLN A 99 -26.70 -2.17 8.57
C GLN A 99 -25.56 -3.14 8.19
N PRO A 100 -24.35 -2.98 8.76
CA PRO A 100 -23.24 -3.89 8.47
C PRO A 100 -23.57 -5.33 8.89
N ASN A 101 -23.04 -6.31 8.12
CA ASN A 101 -23.31 -7.75 8.25
C ASN A 101 -24.78 -8.17 8.02
N VAL A 102 -25.65 -7.27 7.58
CA VAL A 102 -27.03 -7.58 7.22
C VAL A 102 -27.13 -7.65 5.70
N VAL A 103 -27.62 -8.79 5.19
CA VAL A 103 -27.94 -8.92 3.77
C VAL A 103 -29.22 -8.13 3.50
N LEU A 104 -29.14 -7.21 2.55
CA LEU A 104 -30.27 -6.40 2.10
C LEU A 104 -30.57 -6.72 0.63
N ARG A 105 -31.84 -6.77 0.28
CA ARG A 105 -32.33 -6.79 -1.10
C ARG A 105 -32.67 -5.38 -1.55
N ASP A 106 -32.68 -5.15 -2.85
CA ASP A 106 -33.10 -3.89 -3.50
C ASP A 106 -34.41 -3.31 -2.92
N SER A 107 -35.43 -4.15 -2.73
CA SER A 107 -36.72 -3.76 -2.13
C SER A 107 -36.64 -3.23 -0.70
N GLU A 108 -35.55 -3.52 0.02
CA GLU A 108 -35.26 -3.03 1.38
C GLU A 108 -34.37 -1.77 1.36
N MET A 109 -33.81 -1.43 0.19
CA MET A 109 -32.92 -0.28 -0.02
C MET A 109 -33.63 0.90 -0.65
N ILE A 110 -34.51 0.64 -1.63
CA ILE A 110 -35.09 1.66 -2.51
C ILE A 110 -36.43 1.17 -3.10
N THR A 111 -37.36 2.09 -3.36
CA THR A 111 -38.60 1.70 -4.05
C THR A 111 -38.34 1.40 -5.53
N ARG A 112 -39.15 0.53 -6.14
CA ARG A 112 -38.98 0.18 -7.57
C ARG A 112 -38.99 1.40 -8.50
N LYS A 113 -39.87 2.37 -8.21
CA LYS A 113 -39.99 3.61 -8.99
C LYS A 113 -38.75 4.50 -8.89
N GLU A 114 -38.09 4.51 -7.74
CA GLU A 114 -36.85 5.28 -7.51
C GLU A 114 -35.64 4.54 -8.09
N LEU A 115 -35.58 3.21 -7.98
CA LEU A 115 -34.57 2.38 -8.65
C LEU A 115 -34.57 2.66 -10.15
N GLU A 116 -35.74 2.61 -10.79
CA GLU A 116 -35.90 2.87 -12.22
C GLU A 116 -35.45 4.27 -12.63
N ARG A 117 -35.39 5.23 -11.71
CA ARG A 117 -34.92 6.61 -11.96
C ARG A 117 -33.47 6.83 -11.55
N SER A 118 -32.85 5.86 -10.88
CA SER A 118 -31.48 5.98 -10.40
C SER A 118 -30.48 6.01 -11.56
N ALA A 119 -29.40 6.79 -11.39
CA ALA A 119 -28.36 6.92 -12.41
C ALA A 119 -27.69 5.57 -12.72
N LEU A 120 -27.43 4.76 -11.69
CA LEU A 120 -26.86 3.41 -11.86
C LEU A 120 -27.77 2.48 -12.67
N TYR A 121 -29.09 2.51 -12.43
CA TYR A 121 -30.02 1.67 -13.19
C TYR A 121 -30.12 2.11 -14.65
N GLN A 122 -30.24 3.41 -14.91
CA GLN A 122 -30.26 3.95 -16.27
C GLN A 122 -28.97 3.62 -17.02
N ARG A 123 -27.81 3.81 -16.37
CA ARG A 123 -26.52 3.47 -16.96
C ARG A 123 -26.38 1.98 -17.22
N SER A 124 -26.92 1.12 -16.34
CA SER A 124 -26.93 -0.32 -16.58
C SER A 124 -27.73 -0.71 -17.82
N LYS A 125 -28.81 0.01 -18.15
CA LYS A 125 -29.58 -0.19 -19.38
C LYS A 125 -28.81 0.26 -20.62
N GLU A 126 -28.13 1.40 -20.54
CA GLU A 126 -27.27 1.90 -21.63
C GLU A 126 -26.12 0.94 -21.96
N LEU A 127 -25.69 0.14 -20.99
CA LEU A 127 -24.62 -0.85 -21.14
C LEU A 127 -25.13 -2.26 -21.46
N ASP A 128 -26.42 -2.41 -21.80
CA ASP A 128 -27.09 -3.69 -22.07
C ASP A 128 -26.99 -4.72 -20.92
N LEU A 129 -26.76 -4.25 -19.68
CA LEU A 129 -26.71 -5.10 -18.47
C LEU A 129 -28.09 -5.25 -17.82
N SER A 130 -28.89 -4.17 -17.81
CA SER A 130 -30.25 -4.12 -17.22
C SER A 130 -30.34 -4.73 -15.81
N LEU A 131 -29.59 -4.22 -14.84
CA LEU A 131 -29.55 -4.79 -13.48
C LEU A 131 -30.89 -4.55 -12.75
N GLU A 132 -31.81 -5.51 -12.85
CA GLU A 132 -33.19 -5.42 -12.36
C GLU A 132 -33.32 -5.61 -10.85
N HIS A 133 -32.44 -6.43 -10.26
CA HIS A 133 -32.42 -6.69 -8.82
C HIS A 133 -30.99 -6.75 -8.28
N VAL A 134 -30.86 -6.30 -7.02
CA VAL A 134 -29.60 -6.27 -6.28
C VAL A 134 -29.80 -6.91 -4.91
N MET A 135 -28.82 -7.68 -4.45
CA MET A 135 -28.73 -8.12 -3.07
C MET A 135 -27.29 -7.95 -2.59
N ALA A 136 -27.11 -7.29 -1.45
CA ALA A 136 -25.78 -6.87 -1.00
C ALA A 136 -25.60 -7.00 0.51
N VAL A 137 -24.35 -7.10 0.94
CA VAL A 137 -23.94 -7.08 2.34
C VAL A 137 -22.63 -6.31 2.51
N LEU A 138 -22.55 -5.49 3.54
CA LEU A 138 -21.31 -4.87 3.98
C LEU A 138 -20.60 -5.78 4.99
N LEU A 139 -19.33 -6.06 4.73
CA LEU A 139 -18.42 -6.91 5.48
C LEU A 139 -17.37 -6.01 6.17
N PRO A 140 -17.52 -5.69 7.47
CA PRO A 140 -16.50 -4.96 8.21
C PRO A 140 -15.32 -5.89 8.53
N VAL A 141 -14.33 -5.94 7.64
CA VAL A 141 -13.19 -6.87 7.74
C VAL A 141 -12.28 -6.46 8.90
N HIS A 142 -11.87 -5.20 8.94
CA HIS A 142 -11.14 -4.56 10.04
C HIS A 142 -11.32 -3.02 9.95
N PRO A 143 -10.83 -2.20 10.91
CA PRO A 143 -11.16 -0.77 10.98
C PRO A 143 -10.82 0.11 9.77
N GLN A 144 -10.00 -0.36 8.84
CA GLN A 144 -9.60 0.38 7.62
C GLN A 144 -9.99 -0.32 6.32
N LEU A 145 -10.63 -1.49 6.41
CA LEU A 145 -11.02 -2.27 5.25
C LEU A 145 -12.43 -2.77 5.43
N LEU A 146 -13.29 -2.37 4.50
CA LEU A 146 -14.62 -2.94 4.32
C LEU A 146 -14.66 -3.73 3.02
N GLY A 147 -15.48 -4.78 3.00
CA GLY A 147 -15.90 -5.44 1.76
C GLY A 147 -17.37 -5.15 1.52
N ALA A 148 -17.79 -4.81 0.31
CA ALA A 148 -19.19 -4.83 -0.10
C ALA A 148 -19.38 -5.95 -1.10
N PHE A 149 -20.07 -7.02 -0.70
CA PHE A 149 -20.36 -8.15 -1.57
C PHE A 149 -21.77 -7.99 -2.14
N THR A 150 -21.90 -8.12 -3.45
CA THR A 150 -23.13 -7.84 -4.18
C THR A 150 -23.41 -8.91 -5.23
N LEU A 151 -24.67 -9.33 -5.30
CA LEU A 151 -25.24 -10.15 -6.36
C LEU A 151 -26.23 -9.31 -7.17
N TYR A 152 -26.18 -9.44 -8.49
CA TYR A 152 -27.09 -8.77 -9.41
C TYR A 152 -27.86 -9.77 -10.26
N ARG A 153 -29.12 -9.45 -10.57
CA ARG A 153 -29.91 -10.15 -11.59
C ARG A 153 -30.32 -9.18 -12.69
N ASP A 154 -30.23 -9.62 -13.94
CA ASP A 154 -30.76 -8.88 -15.10
C ASP A 154 -32.22 -9.25 -15.44
N ARG A 155 -32.75 -10.26 -14.76
CA ARG A 155 -34.12 -10.73 -14.89
C ARG A 155 -35.04 -10.06 -13.88
N ARG A 156 -36.33 -9.95 -14.21
CA ARG A 156 -37.37 -9.39 -13.31
C ARG A 156 -37.81 -10.29 -12.15
N LEU A 157 -37.00 -11.28 -11.77
CA LEU A 157 -37.28 -12.16 -10.63
C LEU A 157 -36.47 -11.73 -9.42
N ALA A 158 -37.15 -11.14 -8.44
CA ALA A 158 -36.55 -10.62 -7.22
C ALA A 158 -35.85 -11.72 -6.39
N PHE A 159 -34.85 -11.31 -5.61
CA PHE A 159 -34.21 -12.17 -4.61
C PHE A 159 -35.22 -12.55 -3.52
N SER A 160 -35.33 -13.84 -3.24
CA SER A 160 -36.22 -14.37 -2.22
C SER A 160 -35.62 -14.22 -0.82
N GLU A 161 -36.43 -14.40 0.23
CA GLU A 161 -35.93 -14.48 1.61
C GLU A 161 -34.96 -15.67 1.80
N LYS A 162 -35.15 -16.74 1.02
CA LYS A 162 -34.26 -17.89 1.00
C LYS A 162 -32.89 -17.55 0.42
N ASP A 163 -32.86 -16.78 -0.67
CA ASP A 163 -31.60 -16.26 -1.25
C ASP A 163 -30.84 -15.41 -0.22
N ALA A 164 -31.56 -14.51 0.46
CA ALA A 164 -30.98 -13.66 1.50
C ALA A 164 -30.46 -14.48 2.70
N ALA A 165 -31.16 -15.55 3.09
CA ALA A 165 -30.73 -16.45 4.16
C ALA A 165 -29.47 -17.24 3.79
N PHE A 166 -29.35 -17.71 2.54
CA PHE A 166 -28.12 -18.36 2.07
C PHE A 166 -26.95 -17.39 2.09
N LEU A 167 -27.08 -16.17 1.54
CA LEU A 167 -26.00 -15.20 1.59
C LEU A 167 -25.66 -14.77 3.04
N THR A 168 -26.66 -14.69 3.92
CA THR A 168 -26.46 -14.42 5.35
C THR A 168 -25.60 -15.52 5.98
N SER A 169 -25.87 -16.79 5.66
CA SER A 169 -25.08 -17.91 6.17
C SER A 169 -23.63 -17.92 5.65
N LEU A 170 -23.39 -17.39 4.45
CA LEU A 170 -22.07 -17.29 3.83
C LEU A 170 -21.29 -16.06 4.30
N THR A 171 -21.95 -15.05 4.87
CA THR A 171 -21.36 -13.76 5.27
C THR A 171 -20.12 -13.92 6.18
N PRO A 172 -20.11 -14.77 7.23
CA PRO A 172 -18.92 -14.98 8.05
C PRO A 172 -17.75 -15.60 7.25
N HIS A 173 -18.04 -16.47 6.28
CA HIS A 173 -17.03 -17.12 5.46
C HIS A 173 -16.44 -16.17 4.42
N LEU A 174 -17.27 -15.31 3.82
CA LEU A 174 -16.80 -14.24 2.94
C LEU A 174 -15.91 -13.25 3.70
N LEU A 175 -16.34 -12.81 4.89
CA LEU A 175 -15.54 -11.92 5.74
C LEU A 175 -14.18 -12.56 6.07
N ASN A 176 -14.18 -13.82 6.51
CA ASN A 176 -12.95 -14.55 6.82
C ASN A 176 -12.05 -14.74 5.59
N ALA A 177 -12.61 -15.06 4.42
CA ALA A 177 -11.83 -15.21 3.19
C ALA A 177 -11.16 -13.89 2.78
N VAL A 178 -11.89 -12.77 2.83
CA VAL A 178 -11.34 -11.44 2.56
C VAL A 178 -10.23 -11.10 3.55
N ARG A 179 -10.46 -11.33 4.85
CA ARG A 179 -9.45 -11.12 5.89
C ARG A 179 -8.20 -11.95 5.64
N ASN A 180 -8.34 -13.27 5.52
CA ASN A 180 -7.21 -14.19 5.37
C ASN A 180 -6.40 -13.91 4.09
N CYS A 181 -7.07 -13.60 2.97
CA CYS A 181 -6.37 -13.24 1.73
C CYS A 181 -5.62 -11.91 1.86
N ARG A 182 -6.19 -10.93 2.59
CA ARG A 182 -5.51 -9.64 2.83
C ARG A 182 -4.37 -9.75 3.81
N ASP A 183 -4.54 -10.49 4.90
CA ASP A 183 -3.48 -10.80 5.84
C ASP A 183 -2.33 -11.51 5.12
N MET A 184 -2.61 -12.51 4.28
CA MET A 184 -1.60 -13.21 3.49
C MET A 184 -0.96 -12.34 2.41
N GLN A 185 -1.71 -11.51 1.69
CA GLN A 185 -1.13 -10.57 0.73
C GLN A 185 -0.19 -9.58 1.41
N THR A 186 -0.58 -9.10 2.59
CA THR A 186 0.25 -8.21 3.42
C THR A 186 1.50 -8.98 3.85
N ALA A 187 1.36 -10.18 4.45
CA ALA A 187 2.45 -11.09 4.83
C ALA A 187 3.41 -11.42 3.68
N SER A 188 2.88 -11.78 2.51
CA SER A 188 3.66 -12.08 1.31
C SER A 188 4.37 -10.84 0.77
N THR A 189 3.74 -9.65 0.83
CA THR A 189 4.39 -8.39 0.45
C THR A 189 5.54 -8.07 1.41
N GLY A 190 5.35 -8.31 2.71
CA GLY A 190 6.41 -8.17 3.72
C GLY A 190 7.55 -9.18 3.56
N SER A 191 7.25 -10.46 3.30
CA SER A 191 8.25 -11.49 3.02
C SER A 191 9.03 -11.17 1.76
N ARG A 192 8.36 -10.74 0.68
CA ARG A 192 9.03 -10.29 -0.55
C ARG A 192 9.89 -9.06 -0.31
N LEU A 193 9.43 -8.09 0.48
CA LEU A 193 10.23 -6.92 0.85
C LEU A 193 11.49 -7.33 1.64
N LEU A 194 11.36 -8.23 2.61
CA LEU A 194 12.50 -8.74 3.37
C LEU A 194 13.46 -9.54 2.47
N GLU A 195 12.94 -10.45 1.65
CA GLU A 195 13.74 -11.21 0.67
C GLU A 195 14.46 -10.28 -0.32
N GLU A 196 13.79 -9.23 -0.79
CA GLU A 196 14.38 -8.23 -1.68
C GLU A 196 15.46 -7.41 -0.98
N LEU A 197 15.23 -7.00 0.27
CA LEU A 197 16.25 -6.33 1.10
C LEU A 197 17.44 -7.25 1.40
N TYR A 198 17.20 -8.53 1.68
CA TYR A 198 18.25 -9.54 1.89
C TYR A 198 19.05 -9.82 0.62
N SER A 199 18.38 -9.83 -0.53
CA SER A 199 19.00 -10.13 -1.83
C SER A 199 19.81 -8.96 -2.40
N ARG A 200 19.69 -7.77 -1.81
CA ARG A 200 20.41 -6.55 -2.20
C ARG A 200 21.59 -6.29 -1.25
N PRO A 201 22.85 -6.56 -1.67
CA PRO A 201 24.03 -6.39 -0.80
C PRO A 201 24.28 -4.93 -0.37
N ASP A 202 23.75 -3.99 -1.15
CA ASP A 202 23.86 -2.55 -0.98
C ASP A 202 22.76 -1.95 -0.09
N ALA A 203 21.72 -2.71 0.24
CA ALA A 203 20.61 -2.23 1.07
C ALA A 203 21.03 -2.02 2.54
N ALA A 204 20.75 -0.82 3.06
CA ALA A 204 20.92 -0.50 4.47
C ALA A 204 19.57 -0.57 5.20
N TYR A 205 19.39 -1.57 6.06
CA TYR A 205 18.17 -1.73 6.84
C TYR A 205 18.41 -2.32 8.24
N VAL A 206 17.49 -2.02 9.16
CA VAL A 206 17.40 -2.60 10.50
C VAL A 206 15.97 -3.09 10.72
N VAL A 207 15.80 -4.32 11.19
CA VAL A 207 14.50 -4.87 11.58
C VAL A 207 14.38 -4.84 13.10
N VAL A 208 13.30 -4.24 13.58
CA VAL A 208 13.05 -4.00 15.01
C VAL A 208 11.69 -4.56 15.39
N ALA A 209 11.63 -5.36 16.44
CA ALA A 209 10.40 -5.69 17.15
C ALA A 209 10.23 -4.70 18.30
N PRO A 210 9.21 -3.81 18.28
CA PRO A 210 8.95 -2.89 19.38
C PRO A 210 8.71 -3.64 20.71
N PRO A 211 9.05 -3.03 21.86
CA PRO A 211 9.44 -1.62 21.99
C PRO A 211 10.92 -1.32 21.72
N SER A 212 11.81 -2.32 21.72
CA SER A 212 13.26 -2.05 21.59
C SER A 212 14.12 -3.25 21.19
N HIS A 213 13.52 -4.33 20.68
CA HIS A 213 14.28 -5.51 20.32
C HIS A 213 14.77 -5.42 18.87
N GLU A 214 16.08 -5.30 18.66
CA GLU A 214 16.66 -5.46 17.34
C GLU A 214 16.62 -6.94 16.94
N VAL A 215 15.97 -7.22 15.82
CA VAL A 215 15.87 -8.57 15.25
C VAL A 215 17.01 -8.81 14.27
N LEU A 216 17.35 -7.80 13.46
CA LEU A 216 18.34 -7.90 12.40
C LEU A 216 18.91 -6.53 12.04
N ARG A 217 20.18 -6.48 11.66
CA ARG A 217 20.84 -5.31 11.09
C ARG A 217 21.72 -5.70 9.92
N SER A 218 21.57 -5.01 8.79
CA SER A 218 22.46 -5.20 7.64
C SER A 218 23.85 -4.59 7.90
N ARG A 219 24.90 -5.12 7.26
CA ARG A 219 26.27 -4.57 7.39
C ARG A 219 26.32 -3.10 6.99
N ARG A 220 25.62 -2.72 5.91
CA ARG A 220 25.58 -1.33 5.44
C ARG A 220 24.86 -0.43 6.44
N ALA A 221 23.77 -0.90 7.07
CA ALA A 221 23.10 -0.15 8.13
C ALA A 221 24.01 0.07 9.34
N ALA A 222 24.78 -0.93 9.76
CA ALA A 222 25.75 -0.77 10.85
C ALA A 222 26.75 0.36 10.54
N THR A 223 27.36 0.35 9.35
CA THR A 223 28.29 1.40 8.91
C THR A 223 27.63 2.78 8.84
N LEU A 224 26.39 2.87 8.34
CA LEU A 224 25.68 4.15 8.29
C LEU A 224 25.39 4.68 9.69
N LEU A 225 24.88 3.83 10.59
CA LEU A 225 24.52 4.23 11.96
C LEU A 225 25.75 4.69 12.77
N GLU A 226 26.87 3.97 12.69
CA GLU A 226 28.13 4.36 13.34
C GLU A 226 28.66 5.71 12.84
N ARG A 227 28.46 6.00 11.55
CA ARG A 227 28.85 7.28 10.96
C ARG A 227 27.86 8.39 11.28
N TRP A 228 26.58 8.04 11.43
CA TRP A 228 25.51 9.01 11.63
C TRP A 228 25.42 9.51 13.08
N PHE A 229 25.68 8.64 14.05
CA PHE A 229 25.39 8.90 15.46
C PHE A 229 26.59 8.58 16.35
N LYS A 230 26.73 9.34 17.44
CA LYS A 230 27.75 9.05 18.46
C LYS A 230 27.27 7.89 19.35
N PRO A 231 28.18 7.17 20.02
CA PRO A 231 27.80 6.13 20.98
C PRO A 231 26.84 6.63 22.08
N SER A 232 26.93 7.90 22.46
CA SER A 232 26.03 8.56 23.43
C SER A 232 24.58 8.68 22.96
N ASP A 233 24.35 8.65 21.65
CA ASP A 233 23.03 8.86 21.04
C ASP A 233 22.27 7.53 20.87
N LEU A 234 22.91 6.40 21.21
CA LEU A 234 22.38 5.06 21.03
C LEU A 234 21.56 4.61 22.22
N HIS A 235 20.42 4.00 21.94
CA HIS A 235 19.66 3.21 22.91
C HIS A 235 20.45 1.95 23.30
N SER A 236 20.05 1.27 24.39
CA SER A 236 20.66 0.00 24.81
C SER A 236 20.57 -1.13 23.77
N SER A 237 19.66 -1.01 22.81
CA SER A 237 19.53 -1.89 21.65
C SER A 237 20.54 -1.60 20.53
N GLY A 238 21.37 -0.55 20.67
CA GLY A 238 22.31 -0.09 19.65
C GLY A 238 21.65 0.71 18.51
N ILE A 239 20.35 0.99 18.60
CA ILE A 239 19.60 1.84 17.64
C ILE A 239 19.57 3.28 18.19
N PRO A 240 19.77 4.32 17.38
CA PRO A 240 19.71 5.70 17.84
C PRO A 240 18.39 6.06 18.53
N LEU A 241 18.47 6.78 19.65
CA LEU A 241 17.32 7.17 20.48
C LEU A 241 16.24 7.90 19.66
N VAL A 242 16.64 8.80 18.77
CA VAL A 242 15.70 9.56 17.91
C VAL A 242 14.87 8.65 16.99
N LEU A 243 15.47 7.55 16.49
CA LEU A 243 14.75 6.60 15.64
C LEU A 243 13.83 5.72 16.48
N MET A 244 14.25 5.38 17.70
CA MET A 244 13.41 4.65 18.67
C MET A 244 12.22 5.47 19.13
N GLU A 245 12.40 6.76 19.41
CA GLU A 245 11.30 7.68 19.75
C GLU A 245 10.31 7.80 18.59
N ARG A 246 10.81 7.93 17.35
CA ARG A 246 9.97 7.98 16.15
C ARG A 246 9.20 6.69 15.95
N LEU A 247 9.84 5.53 16.08
CA LEU A 247 9.20 4.22 16.01
C LEU A 247 8.13 4.07 17.11
N GLY A 248 8.45 4.46 18.35
CA GLY A 248 7.51 4.47 19.46
C GLY A 248 6.29 5.35 19.19
N ALA A 249 6.47 6.51 18.55
CA ALA A 249 5.36 7.35 18.13
C ALA A 249 4.51 6.67 17.05
N LEU A 250 5.13 6.09 16.02
CA LEU A 250 4.44 5.39 14.93
C LEU A 250 3.60 4.21 15.41
N THR A 251 4.10 3.41 16.35
CA THR A 251 3.34 2.27 16.91
C THR A 251 2.05 2.67 17.63
N ARG A 252 1.92 3.93 18.04
CA ARG A 252 0.71 4.49 18.67
C ARG A 252 -0.21 5.21 17.68
N MET A 253 0.23 5.41 16.45
CA MET A 253 -0.54 6.10 15.40
C MET A 253 -1.46 5.14 14.65
N THR A 254 -2.51 5.69 14.04
CA THR A 254 -3.30 4.97 13.03
C THR A 254 -2.45 4.73 11.77
N PRO A 255 -2.68 3.64 11.02
CA PRO A 255 -1.96 3.35 9.76
C PRO A 255 -1.90 4.50 8.76
N ASP A 256 -2.96 5.30 8.61
CA ASP A 256 -2.93 6.50 7.75
C ASP A 256 -1.96 7.57 8.27
N ALA A 257 -1.97 7.81 9.57
CA ALA A 257 -1.04 8.74 10.19
C ALA A 257 0.39 8.20 10.16
N GLN A 258 0.58 6.87 10.26
CA GLN A 258 1.88 6.24 10.06
C GLN A 258 2.39 6.45 8.64
N LEU A 259 1.57 6.26 7.61
CA LEU A 259 1.95 6.50 6.21
C LEU A 259 2.43 7.93 5.97
N GLN A 260 1.80 8.92 6.60
CA GLN A 260 2.21 10.33 6.50
C GLN A 260 3.45 10.66 7.34
N ASN A 261 3.76 9.85 8.36
CA ASN A 261 4.84 10.09 9.32
C ASN A 261 5.98 9.06 9.24
N ASN A 262 5.96 8.16 8.26
CA ASN A 262 6.90 7.06 8.12
C ASN A 262 8.30 7.47 7.64
N LEU A 263 8.56 8.75 7.46
CA LEU A 263 9.86 9.29 7.11
C LEU A 263 10.44 10.08 8.27
N TRP A 264 11.70 9.80 8.57
CA TRP A 264 12.57 10.68 9.34
C TRP A 264 13.65 11.20 8.40
N VAL A 265 13.85 12.51 8.39
CA VAL A 265 14.85 13.19 7.56
C VAL A 265 15.65 14.11 8.45
N SER A 266 16.97 14.04 8.33
CA SER A 266 17.89 14.94 9.02
C SER A 266 18.98 15.39 8.06
N LEU A 267 19.23 16.70 8.03
CA LEU A 267 20.37 17.26 7.32
C LEU A 267 21.61 17.13 8.22
N HIS A 268 22.69 16.53 7.70
CA HIS A 268 23.96 16.48 8.39
C HIS A 268 25.12 16.68 7.44
N GLY A 269 25.89 17.74 7.68
CA GLY A 269 26.92 18.19 6.75
C GLY A 269 26.27 18.44 5.39
N ASP A 270 26.69 17.66 4.40
CA ASP A 270 26.31 17.84 3.00
C ASP A 270 25.41 16.71 2.46
N SER A 271 24.63 16.08 3.34
CA SER A 271 23.75 14.97 2.97
C SER A 271 22.49 14.93 3.83
N TYR A 272 21.38 14.52 3.21
CA TYR A 272 20.17 14.10 3.91
C TYR A 272 20.31 12.65 4.35
N ARG A 273 20.15 12.43 5.65
CA ARG A 273 19.94 11.11 6.24
C ARG A 273 18.45 10.85 6.25
N VAL A 274 18.03 9.83 5.55
CA VAL A 274 16.62 9.46 5.42
C VAL A 274 16.45 8.08 6.02
N VAL A 275 15.52 7.96 6.97
CA VAL A 275 15.07 6.67 7.49
C VAL A 275 13.59 6.52 7.18
N ARG A 276 13.24 5.50 6.40
CA ARG A 276 11.86 5.10 6.16
C ARG A 276 11.48 3.97 7.09
N PHE A 277 10.38 4.12 7.79
CA PHE A 277 9.81 3.13 8.70
C PHE A 277 8.70 2.37 7.96
N VAL A 278 8.85 1.07 7.82
CA VAL A 278 7.87 0.21 7.17
C VAL A 278 7.40 -0.81 8.19
N GLU A 279 6.11 -0.78 8.51
CA GLU A 279 5.51 -1.82 9.33
C GLU A 279 5.57 -3.14 8.54
N LEU A 280 6.17 -4.15 9.14
CA LEU A 280 6.15 -5.49 8.58
C LEU A 280 4.85 -6.17 9.04
N PRO A 281 4.21 -6.96 8.16
CA PRO A 281 2.99 -7.69 8.51
C PRO A 281 3.24 -8.60 9.72
N GLU A 282 2.24 -8.76 10.59
CA GLU A 282 2.30 -9.72 11.69
C GLU A 282 2.53 -11.14 11.14
N THR A 283 3.74 -11.66 11.35
CA THR A 283 4.04 -13.10 11.31
C THR A 283 4.10 -13.55 12.76
N GLU A 284 3.53 -14.71 13.10
CA GLU A 284 3.40 -15.21 14.48
C GLU A 284 4.55 -14.77 15.40
N GLY A 285 4.29 -13.75 16.22
CA GLY A 285 5.33 -13.01 16.92
C GLY A 285 4.95 -11.54 17.18
N PRO A 286 5.79 -10.79 17.92
CA PRO A 286 5.57 -9.36 18.13
C PRO A 286 5.66 -8.62 16.79
N ARG A 287 4.84 -7.57 16.62
CA ARG A 287 4.90 -6.67 15.45
C ARG A 287 6.33 -6.27 15.15
N GLN A 288 6.71 -6.21 13.87
CA GLN A 288 8.05 -5.84 13.46
C GLN A 288 8.03 -4.65 12.52
N TRP A 289 9.13 -3.91 12.47
CA TRP A 289 9.30 -2.73 11.64
C TRP A 289 10.65 -2.80 10.94
N ALA A 290 10.65 -2.57 9.63
CA ALA A 290 11.87 -2.35 8.86
C ALA A 290 12.17 -0.85 8.80
N LEU A 291 13.34 -0.46 9.31
CA LEU A 291 13.92 0.86 9.13
C LEU A 291 14.86 0.77 7.95
N ILE A 292 14.56 1.47 6.86
CA ILE A 292 15.37 1.52 5.64
C ILE A 292 16.14 2.85 5.64
N LEU A 293 17.47 2.75 5.65
CA LEU A 293 18.38 3.87 5.81
C LEU A 293 18.93 4.27 4.44
N ASN A 294 18.87 5.56 4.12
CA ASN A 294 19.47 6.12 2.92
C ASN A 294 20.24 7.39 3.26
N GLU A 295 21.36 7.60 2.57
CA GLU A 295 22.08 8.87 2.58
C GLU A 295 21.99 9.47 1.19
N ILE A 296 21.35 10.62 1.09
CA ILE A 296 21.15 11.34 -0.17
C ILE A 296 22.05 12.57 -0.12
N PRO A 297 23.12 12.64 -0.93
CA PRO A 297 23.99 13.82 -0.93
C PRO A 297 23.24 15.04 -1.48
N LEU A 298 23.53 16.22 -0.93
CA LEU A 298 22.95 17.50 -1.37
C LEU A 298 23.46 17.94 -2.76
N SER A 299 24.61 17.42 -3.16
CA SER A 299 25.27 17.66 -4.44
C SER A 299 25.72 16.35 -5.09
N ILE A 300 26.15 16.43 -6.34
CA ILE A 300 26.85 15.32 -6.97
C ILE A 300 28.17 15.14 -6.21
N PRO A 301 28.43 13.97 -5.58
CA PRO A 301 29.69 13.78 -4.87
C PRO A 301 30.85 13.83 -5.86
N LEU A 302 32.00 14.40 -5.48
CA LEU A 302 33.17 14.39 -6.36
C LEU A 302 33.71 12.94 -6.47
N PRO A 303 33.72 12.31 -7.65
CA PRO A 303 34.24 10.95 -7.80
C PRO A 303 35.70 10.85 -7.37
N GLU A 304 36.07 9.73 -6.73
CA GLU A 304 37.43 9.53 -6.21
C GLU A 304 38.50 9.65 -7.31
N THR A 305 38.22 9.13 -8.50
CA THR A 305 39.09 9.20 -9.68
C THR A 305 39.34 10.63 -10.15
N MET A 306 38.35 11.51 -10.04
CA MET A 306 38.51 12.94 -10.32
C MET A 306 39.26 13.62 -9.16
N ARG A 307 38.91 13.30 -7.91
CA ARG A 307 39.53 13.88 -6.71
C ARG A 307 41.05 13.68 -6.70
N MET A 308 41.54 12.49 -7.07
CA MET A 308 42.97 12.17 -7.11
C MET A 308 43.78 13.00 -8.13
N GLN A 309 43.14 13.63 -9.11
CA GLN A 309 43.80 14.44 -10.15
C GLN A 309 43.89 15.94 -9.79
N LEU A 310 43.17 16.34 -8.74
CA LEU A 310 43.02 17.74 -8.33
C LEU A 310 43.88 18.05 -7.09
N THR A 311 44.33 19.30 -6.99
CA THR A 311 44.91 19.80 -5.73
C THR A 311 43.83 20.01 -4.68
N ALA A 312 44.21 20.09 -3.40
CA ALA A 312 43.26 20.36 -2.30
C ALA A 312 42.36 21.57 -2.59
N ARG A 313 42.93 22.66 -3.10
CA ARG A 313 42.16 23.87 -3.45
C ARG A 313 41.24 23.68 -4.64
N GLN A 314 41.66 22.91 -5.64
CA GLN A 314 40.83 22.56 -6.78
C GLN A 314 39.67 21.64 -6.38
N VAL A 315 39.86 20.77 -5.39
CA VAL A 315 38.78 19.95 -4.82
C VAL A 315 37.70 20.83 -4.18
N ASP A 316 38.08 21.86 -3.41
CA ASP A 316 37.10 22.78 -2.81
C ASP A 316 36.25 23.48 -3.88
N ILE A 317 36.90 23.98 -4.93
CA ILE A 317 36.23 24.65 -6.06
C ILE A 317 35.37 23.66 -6.86
N ALA A 318 35.86 22.44 -7.10
CA ALA A 318 35.11 21.39 -7.77
C ALA A 318 33.85 20.97 -7.00
N ARG A 319 33.93 20.89 -5.66
CA ARG A 319 32.75 20.67 -4.81
C ARG A 319 31.75 21.80 -4.96
N GLY A 320 32.18 23.06 -4.86
CA GLY A 320 31.30 24.21 -5.09
C GLY A 320 30.65 24.18 -6.48
N MET A 321 31.37 23.68 -7.50
CA MET A 321 30.78 23.48 -8.82
C MET A 321 29.67 22.42 -8.82
N LEU A 322 29.88 21.29 -8.15
CA LEU A 322 28.91 20.19 -8.01
C LEU A 322 27.69 20.56 -7.14
N HIS A 323 27.83 21.54 -6.25
CA HIS A 323 26.72 22.24 -5.59
C HIS A 323 25.93 23.19 -6.49
N ASN A 324 26.34 23.31 -7.76
CA ASN A 324 25.80 24.26 -8.72
C ASN A 324 25.99 25.74 -8.31
N TRP A 325 27.01 26.06 -7.50
CA TRP A 325 27.31 27.45 -7.12
C TRP A 325 27.98 28.24 -8.24
N SER A 326 27.59 29.50 -8.44
CA SER A 326 28.26 30.40 -9.37
C SER A 326 29.73 30.65 -8.96
N ASN A 327 30.56 31.12 -9.89
CA ASN A 327 31.95 31.46 -9.56
C ASN A 327 32.04 32.54 -8.47
N GLU A 328 31.07 33.45 -8.43
CA GLU A 328 30.93 34.47 -7.41
C GLU A 328 30.61 33.84 -6.04
N GLN A 329 29.67 32.89 -5.98
CA GLN A 329 29.33 32.17 -4.75
C GLN A 329 30.52 31.36 -4.23
N ILE A 330 31.23 30.66 -5.11
CA ILE A 330 32.45 29.92 -4.76
C ILE A 330 33.54 30.87 -4.25
N ALA A 331 33.70 32.03 -4.89
CA ALA A 331 34.67 33.04 -4.48
C ALA A 331 34.36 33.57 -3.09
N SER A 332 33.09 33.89 -2.83
CA SER A 332 32.62 34.36 -1.53
C SER A 332 32.82 33.31 -0.43
N GLU A 333 32.44 32.06 -0.68
CA GLU A 333 32.55 30.97 0.30
C GLU A 333 34.02 30.64 0.64
N LEU A 334 34.89 30.66 -0.37
CA LEU A 334 36.28 30.25 -0.20
C LEU A 334 37.23 31.42 0.12
N GLY A 335 36.73 32.66 0.22
CA GLY A 335 37.55 33.86 0.44
C GLY A 335 38.53 34.15 -0.71
N LEU A 336 38.09 33.97 -1.96
CA LEU A 336 38.85 34.21 -3.18
C LEU A 336 38.27 35.37 -4.00
N SER A 337 39.01 35.84 -5.01
CA SER A 337 38.42 36.65 -6.08
C SER A 337 37.76 35.76 -7.14
N GLU A 338 36.73 36.29 -7.81
CA GLU A 338 36.04 35.57 -8.90
C GLU A 338 37.00 35.19 -10.04
N ASP A 339 38.00 36.02 -10.33
CA ASP A 339 39.01 35.74 -11.36
C ASP A 339 39.95 34.61 -10.96
N THR A 340 40.30 34.50 -9.68
CA THR A 340 41.04 33.34 -9.16
C THR A 340 40.21 32.06 -9.30
N VAL A 341 38.91 32.11 -9.01
CA VAL A 341 38.01 30.97 -9.22
C VAL A 341 37.94 30.59 -10.70
N LYS A 342 37.74 31.55 -11.62
CA LYS A 342 37.74 31.30 -13.08
C LYS A 342 39.01 30.59 -13.55
N THR A 343 40.15 30.98 -13.00
CA THR A 343 41.45 30.38 -13.34
C THR A 343 41.51 28.93 -12.89
N HIS A 344 41.13 28.65 -11.64
CA HIS A 344 41.06 27.28 -11.12
C HIS A 344 40.05 26.41 -11.87
N VAL A 345 38.88 26.95 -12.25
CA VAL A 345 37.86 26.23 -13.02
C VAL A 345 38.42 25.79 -14.38
N ARG A 346 39.14 26.66 -15.11
CA ARG A 346 39.80 26.28 -16.37
C ARG A 346 40.86 25.19 -16.17
N ASP A 347 41.63 25.27 -15.08
CA ASP A 347 42.63 24.26 -14.76
C ASP A 347 42.01 22.92 -14.36
N ILE A 348 40.88 22.93 -13.65
CA ILE A 348 40.11 21.73 -13.33
C ILE A 348 39.64 21.08 -14.62
N PHE A 349 39.04 21.85 -15.53
CA PHE A 349 38.56 21.34 -16.81
C PHE A 349 39.67 20.70 -17.65
N ARG A 350 40.82 21.38 -17.73
CA ARG A 350 42.00 20.86 -18.42
C ARG A 350 42.54 19.57 -17.80
N ARG A 351 42.62 19.49 -16.46
CA ARG A 351 43.13 18.30 -15.75
C ARG A 351 42.22 17.10 -15.88
N LEU A 352 40.91 17.32 -15.74
CA LEU A 352 39.90 16.27 -15.81
C LEU A 352 39.50 15.94 -17.26
N GLN A 353 40.04 16.65 -18.24
CA GLN A 353 39.70 16.51 -19.67
C GLN A 353 38.19 16.66 -19.92
N VAL A 354 37.58 17.66 -19.30
CA VAL A 354 36.17 18.01 -19.48
C VAL A 354 36.05 19.36 -20.18
N ASP A 355 35.05 19.51 -21.03
CA ASP A 355 34.98 20.64 -21.96
C ASP A 355 34.41 21.90 -21.31
N ASN A 356 33.46 21.73 -20.40
CA ASN A 356 32.75 22.82 -19.75
C ASN A 356 32.09 22.36 -18.45
N ARG A 357 31.45 23.31 -17.76
CA ARG A 357 30.81 23.04 -16.46
C ARG A 357 29.71 21.98 -16.55
N THR A 358 28.92 21.98 -17.63
CA THR A 358 27.85 20.99 -17.83
C THR A 358 28.45 19.60 -18.03
N ASP A 359 29.50 19.48 -18.84
CA ASP A 359 30.23 18.22 -19.04
C ASP A 359 30.88 17.74 -17.73
N PHE A 360 31.50 18.64 -16.96
CA PHE A 360 32.01 18.32 -15.63
C PHE A 360 30.94 17.72 -14.69
N LEU A 361 29.76 18.35 -14.61
CA LEU A 361 28.64 17.84 -13.80
C LEU A 361 28.16 16.48 -14.31
N TYR A 362 28.04 16.32 -15.63
CA TYR A 362 27.61 15.07 -16.26
C TYR A 362 28.59 13.93 -15.98
N GLN A 363 29.89 14.13 -16.20
CA GLN A 363 30.92 13.12 -15.97
C GLN A 363 31.00 12.76 -14.49
N ALA A 364 30.90 13.73 -13.59
CA ALA A 364 30.86 13.47 -12.16
C ALA A 364 29.62 12.61 -11.77
N ALA A 365 28.44 12.92 -12.31
CA ALA A 365 27.24 12.11 -12.08
C ALA A 365 27.38 10.69 -12.68
N HIS A 366 27.99 10.57 -13.86
CA HIS A 366 28.18 9.31 -14.55
C HIS A 366 29.11 8.36 -13.78
N LEU A 367 30.25 8.87 -13.29
CA LEU A 367 31.22 8.10 -12.52
C LEU A 367 30.72 7.66 -11.14
N ASN A 368 29.70 8.31 -10.60
CA ASN A 368 29.07 7.93 -9.33
C ASN A 368 27.93 6.90 -9.48
N LYS A 369 27.52 6.56 -10.71
CA LYS A 369 26.54 5.48 -10.88
C LYS A 369 27.20 4.16 -10.45
N PRO A 370 26.54 3.34 -9.62
CA PRO A 370 27.00 1.99 -9.36
C PRO A 370 27.04 1.22 -10.69
N VAL A 371 28.16 0.55 -10.97
CA VAL A 371 28.37 -0.33 -12.13
C VAL A 371 27.53 -1.58 -11.99
#